data_AF-A0A5J4QJL4-F1
#
_entry.id   AF-A0A5J4QJL4-F1
#
_cell.length_a   1.000
_cell.length_b   1.000
_cell.length_c   1.000
_cell.angle_alpha   90.00
_cell.angle_beta   90.00
_cell.angle_gamma   90.00
#
_symmetry.space_group_name_H-M   'P 1'
#
loop_
_entity.id
_entity.type
_entity.pdbx_description
1 polymer ?
#
loop_
_entity_poly.entity_id
_entity_poly.type
_entity_poly.pdbx_seq_one_letter_code
_entity_poly.pdbx_strand_id
1 'polypeptide(L)' 'TPELINEKFGNRVDLIIDGGIGGMEFSTIVDCTGNVVEIIRQGKGKLIY' A
#
# COMPACT_ATOMS: atom_id res chain seq x y z
N THR A 1 -7.29 11.67 1.26
CA THR A 1 -6.37 12.79 1.04
C THR A 1 -5.47 12.93 2.26
N PRO A 2 -4.40 13.74 2.21
CA PRO A 2 -3.56 14.03 3.37
C PRO A 2 -4.36 14.55 4.58
N GLU A 3 -5.39 15.35 4.37
CA GLU A 3 -6.24 15.91 5.44
C GLU A 3 -7.00 14.82 6.20
N LEU A 4 -7.58 13.85 5.49
CA LEU A 4 -8.27 12.70 6.10
C LEU A 4 -7.31 11.80 6.90
N ILE A 5 -6.04 11.70 6.47
CA ILE A 5 -5.01 10.96 7.21
C ILE A 5 -4.69 11.70 8.51
N ASN A 6 -4.53 13.03 8.45
CA ASN A 6 -4.30 13.86 9.64
C ASN A 6 -5.47 13.82 10.62
N GLU A 7 -6.71 13.93 10.13
CA GLU A 7 -7.91 13.82 10.96
C GLU A 7 -7.96 12.47 11.71
N LYS A 8 -7.59 11.38 11.04
CA LYS A 8 -7.69 10.03 11.60
C LYS A 8 -6.50 9.62 12.48
N PHE A 9 -5.29 10.13 12.21
CA PHE A 9 -4.06 9.62 12.81
C PHE A 9 -3.12 10.68 13.37
N GLY A 10 -3.38 11.98 13.17
CA GLY A 10 -2.45 13.05 13.54
C GLY A 10 -2.10 13.13 15.02
N ASN A 11 -2.97 12.62 15.91
CA ASN A 11 -2.71 12.53 17.35
C ASN A 11 -2.00 11.23 17.78
N ARG A 12 -1.63 10.35 16.84
CA ARG A 12 -1.03 9.03 17.09
C ARG A 12 0.37 8.87 16.49
N VAL A 13 0.84 9.86 15.75
CA VAL A 13 2.13 9.84 15.05
C VAL A 13 2.85 11.16 15.26
N ASP A 14 4.17 11.15 15.18
CA ASP A 14 4.99 12.35 15.40
C ASP A 14 4.95 13.32 14.21
N LEU A 15 4.73 12.81 12.99
CA LEU A 15 4.75 13.61 11.77
C LEU A 15 3.85 13.00 10.68
N ILE A 16 3.22 13.89 9.91
CA ILE A 16 2.55 13.58 8.65
C ILE A 16 3.17 14.45 7.56
N ILE A 17 3.51 13.83 6.43
CA ILE A 17 4.04 14.52 5.25
C ILE A 17 2.93 14.61 4.21
N ASP A 18 2.57 15.82 3.82
CA ASP A 18 1.65 16.07 2.72
C ASP A 18 2.38 15.94 1.37
N GLY A 19 2.06 14.86 0.66
CA GLY A 19 2.53 14.59 -0.71
C GLY A 19 1.42 14.69 -1.76
N GLY A 20 0.28 15.30 -1.44
CA GLY A 20 -0.91 15.34 -2.29
C GLY A 20 -1.69 14.02 -2.33
N ILE A 21 -2.60 13.89 -3.30
CA ILE A 21 -3.46 12.71 -3.46
C ILE A 21 -2.66 11.56 -4.08
N GLY A 22 -2.41 10.51 -3.28
CA GLY A 22 -1.81 9.26 -3.73
C GLY A 22 -2.80 8.30 -4.41
N GLY A 23 -2.27 7.21 -4.98
CA GLY A 23 -3.08 6.12 -5.51
C GLY A 23 -3.71 5.26 -4.42
N MET A 24 -4.92 4.74 -4.70
CA MET A 24 -5.68 3.89 -3.76
C MET A 24 -5.54 2.39 -4.06
N GLU A 25 -4.94 2.02 -5.18
CA GLU A 25 -4.71 0.63 -5.54
C GLU A 25 -3.47 0.09 -4.84
N PHE A 26 -3.65 -0.98 -4.06
CA PHE A 26 -2.57 -1.59 -3.31
C PHE A 26 -1.53 -2.28 -4.21
N SER A 27 -0.34 -2.50 -3.65
CA SER A 27 0.69 -3.32 -4.29
C SER A 27 0.27 -4.78 -4.41
N THR A 28 0.86 -5.43 -5.41
CA THR A 28 0.86 -6.89 -5.54
C THR A 28 1.75 -7.48 -4.45
N ILE A 29 1.24 -8.50 -3.75
CA ILE A 29 1.98 -9.27 -2.76
C ILE A 29 2.29 -10.62 -3.37
N VAL A 30 3.57 -10.96 -3.38
CA VAL A 30 4.10 -12.22 -3.90
C VAL A 30 4.85 -12.91 -2.77
N ASP A 31 4.47 -14.15 -2.48
CA ASP A 31 5.23 -15.02 -1.58
C ASP A 31 6.28 -15.78 -2.39
N CYS A 32 7.54 -15.57 -2.01
CA CYS A 32 8.72 -16.20 -2.59
C CYS A 32 9.46 -17.08 -1.58
N THR A 33 8.82 -17.43 -0.46
CA THR A 33 9.45 -18.21 0.62
C THR A 33 9.43 -19.72 0.36
N GLY A 34 8.51 -20.18 -0.50
CA GLY A 34 8.40 -21.56 -0.95
C GLY A 34 9.24 -21.87 -2.20
N ASN A 35 9.11 -23.11 -2.69
CA ASN A 35 9.75 -23.54 -3.95
C ASN A 35 9.05 -23.01 -5.20
N VAL A 36 7.81 -22.52 -5.06
CA VAL A 36 7.00 -21.94 -6.11
C VAL A 36 6.58 -20.55 -5.67
N VAL A 37 6.57 -19.62 -6.62
CA VAL A 37 6.11 -18.26 -6.39
C VAL A 37 4.59 -18.24 -6.34
N GLU A 38 4.03 -17.66 -5.27
CA GLU A 38 2.58 -17.55 -5.09
C GLU A 38 2.12 -16.09 -5.04
N ILE A 39 1.08 -15.75 -5.80
CA ILE A 39 0.47 -14.41 -5.75
C ILE A 39 -0.58 -14.43 -4.62
N ILE A 40 -0.20 -13.93 -3.44
CA ILE A 40 -1.10 -13.81 -2.28
C ILE A 40 -2.15 -12.72 -2.51
N ARG A 41 -1.78 -11.65 -3.21
CA ARG A 41 -2.71 -10.59 -3.61
C ARG A 41 -2.28 -9.94 -4.90
N GLN A 42 -3.15 -9.94 -5.91
CA GLN A 42 -2.96 -9.15 -7.13
C GLN A 42 -3.33 -7.68 -6.87
N GLY A 43 -2.39 -6.78 -7.09
CA GLY A 43 -2.59 -5.33 -6.98
C GLY A 43 -2.19 -4.60 -8.27
N LYS A 44 -1.77 -3.34 -8.12
CA LYS A 44 -1.44 -2.43 -9.23
C LYS A 44 -0.42 -3.01 -10.23
N GLY A 45 0.56 -3.77 -9.73
CA GLY A 45 1.52 -4.47 -10.57
C GLY A 45 0.92 -5.76 -11.12
N LYS A 46 0.27 -5.71 -12.29
CA LYS A 46 -0.32 -6.90 -12.93
C LYS A 46 0.75 -7.90 -13.35
N LEU A 47 0.69 -9.10 -12.77
CA LEU A 47 1.49 -10.24 -13.18
C LEU A 47 0.57 -11.18 -13.96
N ILE A 48 0.85 -11.33 -15.26
CA ILE A 48 0.14 -12.24 -16.14
C ILE A 48 1.17 -13.29 -16.53
N TYR A 49 0.91 -14.55 -16.17
CA TYR A 49 1.82 -15.68 -16.35
C TYR A 49 1.20 -16.68 -17.33
#